data_AF-A0A183DBP6-F1
#
_entry.id   AF-A0A183DBP6-F1
#
_cell.length_a   1.000
_cell.length_b   1.000
_cell.length_c   1.000
_cell.angle_alpha   90.00
_cell.angle_beta   90.00
_cell.angle_gamma   90.00
#
_symmetry.space_group_name_H-M   'P 1'
#
loop_
_entity.id
_entity.type
_entity.pdbx_description
1 polymer ?
#
loop_
_entity_poly.entity_id
_entity_poly.type
_entity_poly.pdbx_seq_one_letter_code
_entity_poly.pdbx_strand_id
1 'polypeptide(L)' 'MQADLSYYSHTIECNFLIERMKRCYHDHPLGKFLGFCDKESSDVAACCHEERILKRYNTHHFLPSL' A
#
# COMPACT_ATOMS: atom_id res chain seq x y z
N MET A 1 -9.42 8.22 2.50
CA MET A 1 -9.59 7.50 1.21
C MET A 1 -8.80 6.22 1.29
N GLN A 2 -9.46 5.06 1.17
CA GLN A 2 -8.78 3.76 1.16
C GLN A 2 -7.99 3.63 -0.15
N ALA A 3 -6.73 3.17 -0.07
CA ALA A 3 -5.98 2.85 -1.28
C ALA A 3 -6.59 1.60 -1.93
N ASP A 4 -6.76 1.63 -3.25
CA ASP A 4 -7.05 0.42 -4.03
C ASP A 4 -5.83 -0.50 -3.95
N LEU A 5 -6.00 -1.72 -3.42
CA LEU A 5 -4.95 -2.73 -3.23
C LEU A 5 -4.96 -3.80 -4.34
N SER A 6 -5.45 -3.43 -5.52
CA SER A 6 -5.42 -4.28 -6.71
C SER A 6 -3.97 -4.59 -7.11
N TYR A 7 -3.68 -5.85 -7.46
CA TYR A 7 -2.31 -6.28 -7.75
C TYR A 7 -1.62 -5.43 -8.86
N TYR A 8 -2.37 -5.04 -9.88
CA TYR A 8 -1.84 -4.29 -11.02
C TYR A 8 -1.58 -2.80 -10.74
N SER A 9 -2.04 -2.25 -9.60
CA SER A 9 -1.87 -0.83 -9.27
C SER A 9 -0.57 -0.51 -8.54
N HIS A 10 0.21 -1.54 -8.18
CA HIS A 10 1.38 -1.45 -7.32
C HIS A 10 2.63 -2.07 -7.97
N THR A 11 3.79 -1.65 -7.47
CA THR A 11 5.07 -2.28 -7.75
C THR A 11 5.12 -3.70 -7.18
N ILE A 12 6.06 -4.52 -7.67
CA ILE A 12 6.27 -5.90 -7.20
C ILE A 12 6.57 -5.91 -5.69
N GLU A 13 7.39 -4.97 -5.22
CA GLU A 13 7.77 -4.84 -3.80
C GLU A 13 6.56 -4.52 -2.91
N CYS A 14 5.75 -3.52 -3.28
CA CYS A 14 4.57 -3.17 -2.49
C CYS A 14 3.51 -4.29 -2.54
N ASN A 15 3.37 -4.99 -3.67
CA ASN A 15 2.52 -6.18 -3.77
C ASN A 15 2.93 -7.30 -2.80
N PHE A 16 4.23 -7.53 -2.61
CA PHE A 16 4.71 -8.51 -1.64
C PHE A 16 4.25 -8.18 -0.21
N LEU A 17 4.32 -6.89 0.19
CA LEU A 17 3.85 -6.43 1.50
C LEU A 17 2.32 -6.57 1.64
N ILE A 18 1.57 -6.27 0.57
CA ILE A 18 0.11 -6.43 0.53
C ILE A 18 -0.29 -7.89 0.74
N GLU A 19 0.37 -8.83 0.05
CA GLU A 19 0.10 -10.27 0.21
C GLU A 19 0.45 -10.76 1.61
N ARG A 20 1.53 -10.25 2.21
CA ARG A 20 1.89 -10.55 3.60
C ARG A 20 0.80 -10.05 4.58
N MET A 21 0.31 -8.83 4.41
CA MET A 21 -0.78 -8.28 5.22
C MET A 21 -2.07 -9.07 5.06
N LYS A 22 -2.45 -9.41 3.82
CA LYS A 22 -3.64 -10.25 3.54
C LYS A 22 -3.53 -11.61 4.21
N ARG A 23 -2.34 -12.24 4.20
CA ARG A 23 -2.09 -13.49 4.91
C ARG A 23 -2.27 -13.33 6.42
N CYS A 24 -1.73 -12.27 7.01
CA CYS A 24 -1.94 -11.99 8.44
C CYS A 24 -3.43 -11.81 8.78
N TYR A 25 -4.20 -11.08 7.97
CA TYR A 25 -5.64 -10.92 8.17
C TYR A 25 -6.44 -12.21 7.94
N HIS A 26 -5.99 -13.07 7.03
CA HIS A 26 -6.60 -14.37 6.78
C HIS A 26 -6.40 -15.31 7.98
N ASP A 27 -5.17 -15.37 8.50
CA ASP A 27 -4.80 -16.26 9.60
C ASP A 27 -5.30 -15.73 10.96
N HIS A 28 -5.45 -14.40 11.07
CA HIS A 28 -5.92 -13.70 12.26
C HIS A 28 -7.09 -12.77 11.94
N PRO A 29 -8.30 -13.29 11.64
CA PRO A 29 -9.45 -12.50 11.21
C PRO A 29 -9.94 -11.48 12.25
N LEU A 30 -9.76 -11.78 13.54
CA LEU A 30 -9.98 -10.84 14.65
C LEU A 30 -8.74 -10.01 14.99
N GLY A 31 -7.55 -10.50 14.61
CA GLY A 31 -6.27 -9.83 14.86
C GLY A 31 -6.17 -8.47 14.18
N LYS A 32 -6.82 -8.28 13.03
CA LYS A 32 -6.89 -6.97 12.36
C LYS A 32 -7.59 -5.88 13.18
N PHE A 33 -8.46 -6.26 14.13
CA PHE A 33 -9.17 -5.31 15.00
C PHE A 33 -8.45 -5.10 16.35
N LEU A 34 -7.54 -6.00 16.70
CA LEU A 34 -6.80 -6.00 17.97
C LEU A 34 -5.35 -5.51 17.80
N GLY A 35 -4.98 -5.03 16.61
CA GLY A 35 -3.62 -4.55 16.30
C GLY A 35 -2.57 -5.65 16.06
N PHE A 36 -3.00 -6.91 15.90
CA PHE A 36 -2.07 -8.04 15.72
C PHE A 36 -1.23 -7.94 14.44
N CYS A 37 -1.82 -7.38 13.39
CA CYS A 37 -1.19 -7.22 12.08
C CYS A 37 -0.77 -5.76 11.83
N ASP A 38 -0.55 -4.97 12.88
CA ASP A 38 -0.23 -3.54 12.76
C ASP A 38 1.09 -3.31 12.02
N LYS A 39 2.06 -4.19 12.21
CA LYS A 39 3.34 -4.10 11.49
C LYS A 39 3.11 -4.25 9.97
N GLU A 40 2.44 -5.31 9.54
CA GLU A 40 2.12 -5.55 8.14
C GLU A 40 1.27 -4.42 7.54
N SER A 41 0.30 -3.92 8.30
CA SER A 41 -0.54 -2.78 7.90
C SER A 41 0.28 -1.50 7.72
N SER A 42 1.21 -1.23 8.65
CA SER A 42 2.13 -0.10 8.58
C SER A 42 3.08 -0.19 7.39
N ASP A 43 3.62 -1.39 7.12
CA ASP A 43 4.51 -1.63 5.98
C ASP A 43 3.78 -1.36 4.65
N VAL A 44 2.53 -1.82 4.51
CA VAL A 44 1.67 -1.54 3.34
C VAL A 44 1.32 -0.05 3.22
N ALA A 45 1.03 0.61 4.34
CA ALA A 45 0.71 2.04 4.36
C ALA A 45 1.90 2.89 3.88
N ALA A 46 3.12 2.54 4.31
CA ALA A 46 4.34 3.21 3.88
C ALA A 46 4.58 3.05 2.37
N CYS A 47 4.52 1.82 1.83
CA CYS A 47 4.75 1.62 0.40
C CYS A 47 3.68 2.29 -0.47
N CYS A 48 2.40 2.23 -0.07
CA CYS A 48 1.31 2.91 -0.78
C CYS A 48 1.47 4.44 -0.74
N HIS A 49 2.05 4.99 0.33
CA HIS A 49 2.32 6.42 0.44
C HIS A 49 3.43 6.84 -0.53
N GLU A 50 4.54 6.12 -0.56
CA GLU A 50 5.66 6.37 -1.48
C GLU A 50 5.22 6.28 -2.94
N GLU A 51 4.50 5.23 -3.33
CA GLU A 51 4.00 5.09 -4.69
C GLU A 51 3.07 6.24 -5.10
N ARG A 52 2.26 6.75 -4.16
CA ARG A 52 1.42 7.92 -4.41
C ARG A 52 2.25 9.17 -4.64
N ILE A 53 3.31 9.38 -3.87
CA ILE A 53 4.24 10.51 -4.06
C ILE A 53 4.94 10.39 -5.41
N LEU A 54 5.47 9.20 -5.75
CA LEU A 54 6.15 8.96 -7.03
C LEU A 54 5.22 9.18 -8.22
N LYS A 55 3.98 8.69 -8.15
CA LYS A 55 2.95 8.96 -9.18
C LYS A 55 2.71 10.46 -9.34
N ARG A 56 2.53 11.21 -8.23
CA ARG A 56 2.37 12.67 -8.28
C ARG A 56 3.59 13.36 -8.88
N TYR A 57 4.79 12.99 -8.47
CA TYR A 57 6.01 13.56 -9.02
C TYR A 57 6.10 13.34 -10.53
N ASN A 58 5.85 12.11 -10.98
CA ASN A 58 5.82 11.77 -12.40
C ASN A 58 4.71 12.51 -13.16
N THR A 59 3.51 12.66 -12.59
CA THR A 59 2.42 13.44 -13.20
C THR A 59 2.77 14.93 -13.27
N HIS A 60 3.34 15.51 -12.22
CA HIS A 60 3.71 16.93 -12.18
C HIS A 60 4.90 17.26 -13.10
N HIS A 61 5.77 16.31 -13.40
CA HIS A 61 6.80 16.49 -14.42
C HIS A 61 6.24 16.60 -15.85
N PHE A 62 5.00 16.14 -16.08
CA PHE A 62 4.28 16.24 -17.36
C PHE A 62 3.33 17.44 -17.46
N LEU A 63 3.23 18.30 -16.44
CA LEU A 63 2.65 19.62 -16.61
C LEU A 63 3.80 20.59 -16.91
N PRO A 64 3.96 21.08 -18.16
CA PRO A 64 4.80 22.23 -18.36
C PRO A 64 4.18 23.35 -17.54
N SER A 65 4.99 23.98 -16.70
CA SER A 65 4.70 25.26 -16.08
C SER A 65 4.07 26.18 -17.13
N LEU A 66 2.76 26.45 -16.97
CA LEU A 66 1.97 27.39 -17.74
C LEU A 66 1.63 28.56 -16.83
#